data_AF-A0A427XFZ8-F1
#
_entry.id   AF-A0A427XFZ8-F1
#
_cell.length_a   1.000
_cell.length_b   1.000
_cell.length_c   1.000
_cell.angle_alpha   90.00
_cell.angle_beta   90.00
_cell.angle_gamma   90.00
#
_symmetry.space_group_name_H-M   'P 1'
#
loop_
_entity.id
_entity.type
_entity.pdbx_description
1 polymer ?
#
loop_
_entity_poly.entity_id
_entity_poly.type
_entity_poly.pdbx_seq_one_letter_code
_entity_poly.pdbx_strand_id
1 'polypeptide(L)'
;MKWPEPHVRAWYWYAFAAEVFAACALAIFLPITLERMAREIGFAGPDYTQPCSLTAPAPAGADGVVVDVDCRARILGRWVSTDSFSMYVKSTAVALQALGIISIGTLADSGYWRKRLLGTFAATGSLAAALFLALPGTPHGWLPVVAALITLVGNVCYAASIVCANAFLPGLAREDPQVVAARDEAEAAERAHDEGAAGEVRESVDEEARALLPDASGDAASERATTRYAALLSTTMSRLSSTGTAIGFFSGWAMLLLLLIPVTLGGGKTRSLELALGLCGLWWGVFSIPAIIGLPGGRKEDAPHHWLRRAWARVGGMVRPSEMRELPNLFTYLLAWVFLSDGELKEDK
;
A
#
# COMPACT_ATOMS: atom_id res chain seq x y z
N MET A 1 -9.79 25.74 15.59
CA MET A 1 -9.37 24.44 15.03
C MET A 1 -8.08 24.05 15.75
N LYS A 2 -8.06 22.97 16.55
CA LYS A 2 -6.83 22.54 17.24
C LYS A 2 -5.93 21.82 16.23
N TRP A 3 -4.67 22.20 16.13
CA TRP A 3 -3.72 21.53 15.24
C TRP A 3 -3.43 20.11 15.74
N PRO A 4 -3.33 19.10 14.84
CA PRO A 4 -3.01 17.74 15.25
C PRO A 4 -1.57 17.60 15.76
N GLU A 5 -1.34 16.59 16.59
CA GLU A 5 -0.06 16.26 17.23
C GLU A 5 1.08 16.07 16.20
N PRO A 6 2.35 16.35 16.57
CA PRO A 6 3.46 16.41 15.62
C PRO A 6 3.68 15.09 14.87
N HIS A 7 3.52 13.94 15.52
CA HIS A 7 3.63 12.62 14.89
C HIS A 7 2.51 12.35 13.88
N VAL A 8 1.28 12.77 14.20
CA VAL A 8 0.11 12.62 13.30
C VAL A 8 0.30 13.48 12.04
N ARG A 9 0.81 14.71 12.18
CA ARG A 9 1.19 15.56 11.02
C ARG A 9 2.25 14.90 10.15
N ALA A 10 3.27 14.28 10.76
CA ALA A 10 4.32 13.58 10.03
C ALA A 10 3.75 12.39 9.24
N TRP A 11 2.79 11.66 9.81
CA TRP A 11 2.08 10.59 9.11
C TRP A 11 1.21 11.11 7.94
N TYR A 12 0.48 12.23 8.11
CA TYR A 12 -0.26 12.86 7.02
C TYR A 12 0.63 13.36 5.87
N TRP A 13 1.84 13.87 6.16
CA TRP A 13 2.83 14.19 5.12
C TRP A 13 3.23 12.97 4.29
N TYR A 14 3.33 11.80 4.92
CA TYR A 14 3.59 10.56 4.18
C TYR A 14 2.40 10.16 3.29
N ALA A 15 1.17 10.22 3.81
CA ALA A 15 -0.03 9.91 3.03
C ALA A 15 -0.17 10.83 1.79
N PHE A 16 0.10 12.13 1.98
CA PHE A 16 0.17 13.14 0.91
C PHE A 16 1.25 12.80 -0.15
N ALA A 17 2.43 12.35 0.28
CA ALA A 17 3.52 11.98 -0.61
C ALA A 17 3.24 10.70 -1.41
N ALA A 18 2.73 9.67 -0.73
CA ALA A 18 2.64 8.31 -1.24
C ALA A 18 1.48 8.13 -2.23
N GLU A 19 0.32 8.77 -1.99
CA GLU A 19 -0.87 8.59 -2.84
C GLU A 19 -0.64 9.10 -4.27
N VAL A 20 0.18 10.14 -4.45
CA VAL A 20 0.59 10.61 -5.79
C VAL A 20 1.31 9.52 -6.59
N PHE A 21 2.14 8.71 -5.93
CA PHE A 21 2.83 7.62 -6.62
C PHE A 21 1.87 6.49 -7.00
N ALA A 22 0.89 6.15 -6.14
CA ALA A 22 -0.13 5.17 -6.51
C ALA A 22 -1.07 5.65 -7.61
N ALA A 23 -1.77 6.77 -7.36
CA ALA A 23 -2.84 7.25 -8.22
C ALA A 23 -2.34 7.77 -9.58
N CYS A 24 -1.22 8.51 -9.61
CA CYS A 24 -0.69 9.04 -10.86
C CYS A 24 0.27 8.06 -11.53
N ALA A 25 1.33 7.63 -10.83
CA ALA A 25 2.35 6.78 -11.46
C ALA A 25 1.86 5.35 -11.69
N LEU A 26 1.63 4.56 -10.62
CA LEU A 26 1.34 3.12 -10.73
C LEU A 26 0.02 2.82 -11.48
N ALA A 27 -1.04 3.60 -11.24
CA ALA A 27 -2.35 3.35 -11.84
C ALA A 27 -2.48 3.84 -13.29
N ILE A 28 -1.96 5.04 -13.60
CA ILE A 28 -2.20 5.73 -14.90
C ILE A 28 -0.95 5.72 -15.77
N PHE A 29 0.14 6.36 -15.35
CA PHE A 29 1.27 6.62 -16.27
C PHE A 29 2.13 5.37 -16.54
N LEU A 30 2.30 4.46 -15.58
CA LEU A 30 3.19 3.30 -15.75
C LEU A 30 2.70 2.32 -16.84
N PRO A 31 1.42 1.88 -16.87
CA PRO A 31 0.93 0.98 -17.92
C PRO A 31 1.05 1.62 -19.31
N ILE A 32 0.60 2.87 -19.45
CA ILE A 32 0.64 3.63 -20.72
C ILE A 32 2.09 3.80 -21.20
N THR A 33 3.03 4.09 -20.29
CA THR A 33 4.45 4.22 -20.65
C THR A 33 5.03 2.88 -21.12
N LEU A 34 4.80 1.79 -20.39
CA LEU A 34 5.31 0.46 -20.74
C LEU A 34 4.75 -0.05 -22.07
N GLU A 35 3.45 0.07 -22.28
CA GLU A 35 2.78 -0.30 -23.54
C GLU A 35 3.37 0.50 -24.70
N ARG A 36 3.52 1.82 -24.53
CA ARG A 36 4.06 2.69 -25.56
C ARG A 36 5.52 2.42 -25.89
N MET A 37 6.36 2.18 -24.88
CA MET A 37 7.76 1.80 -25.07
C MET A 37 7.88 0.46 -25.81
N ALA A 38 6.97 -0.50 -25.55
CA ALA A 38 6.88 -1.72 -26.33
C ALA A 38 6.43 -1.43 -27.78
N ARG A 39 5.45 -0.53 -27.97
CA ARG A 39 4.93 -0.15 -29.29
C ARG A 39 5.97 0.56 -30.16
N GLU A 40 6.82 1.41 -29.59
CA GLU A 40 7.94 2.08 -30.29
C GLU A 40 9.03 1.13 -30.82
N ILE A 41 9.14 -0.09 -30.27
CA ILE A 41 10.01 -1.17 -30.79
C ILE A 41 9.22 -2.30 -31.47
N GLY A 42 7.91 -2.11 -31.63
CA GLY A 42 6.98 -3.10 -32.15
C GLY A 42 6.92 -3.10 -33.68
N PHE A 43 6.48 -4.22 -34.24
CA PHE A 43 6.20 -4.39 -35.66
C PHE A 43 4.71 -4.65 -35.86
N ALA A 44 4.14 -4.11 -36.93
CA ALA A 44 2.74 -4.29 -37.30
C ALA A 44 2.50 -5.62 -38.02
N GLY A 45 1.48 -6.37 -37.60
CA GLY A 45 0.98 -7.54 -38.34
C GLY A 45 0.31 -7.16 -39.67
N PRO A 46 0.10 -8.12 -40.59
CA PRO A 46 0.35 -9.56 -40.43
C PRO A 46 1.80 -9.98 -40.69
N ASP A 47 2.59 -9.19 -41.45
CA ASP A 47 3.94 -9.60 -41.89
C ASP A 47 5.06 -9.27 -40.89
N TYR A 48 4.80 -8.40 -39.90
CA TYR A 48 5.77 -7.98 -38.87
C TYR A 48 7.10 -7.43 -39.41
N THR A 49 7.08 -6.84 -40.60
CA THR A 49 8.25 -6.24 -41.26
C THR A 49 8.33 -4.72 -41.10
N GLN A 50 7.18 -4.05 -40.94
CA GLN A 50 7.10 -2.59 -40.79
C GLN A 50 6.96 -2.20 -39.30
N PRO A 51 7.58 -1.09 -38.86
CA PRO A 51 7.45 -0.61 -37.49
C PRO A 51 6.01 -0.22 -37.18
N CYS A 52 5.53 -0.52 -35.98
CA CYS A 52 4.21 -0.15 -35.49
C CYS A 52 4.14 1.37 -35.31
N SER A 53 3.66 2.08 -36.32
CA SER A 53 3.60 3.55 -36.27
C SER A 53 2.41 4.00 -35.41
N LEU A 54 2.67 4.92 -34.48
CA LEU A 54 1.65 5.61 -33.67
C LEU A 54 0.77 6.58 -34.51
N THR A 55 1.01 6.67 -35.82
CA THR A 55 0.49 7.73 -36.69
C THR A 55 0.12 7.20 -38.07
N ALA A 56 -0.29 5.93 -38.17
CA ALA A 56 -0.76 5.36 -39.42
C ALA A 56 -2.10 6.03 -39.79
N PRO A 57 -2.24 6.67 -40.96
CA PRO A 57 -3.56 6.98 -41.49
C PRO A 57 -4.34 5.68 -41.65
N ALA A 58 -5.64 5.69 -41.34
CA ALA A 58 -6.50 4.57 -41.69
C ALA A 58 -6.34 4.26 -43.19
N PRO A 59 -6.30 2.97 -43.60
CA PRO A 59 -6.16 2.62 -45.01
C PRO A 59 -7.26 3.30 -45.82
N ALA A 60 -6.86 4.00 -46.89
CA ALA A 60 -7.75 4.80 -47.71
C ALA A 60 -8.87 3.93 -48.31
N GLY A 61 -10.07 4.03 -47.74
CA GLY A 61 -11.22 3.18 -48.08
C GLY A 61 -12.03 2.64 -46.90
N ALA A 62 -11.58 2.83 -45.65
CA ALA A 62 -12.36 2.49 -44.45
C ALA A 62 -12.88 3.74 -43.73
N ASP A 63 -14.20 3.99 -43.80
CA ASP A 63 -14.86 5.06 -43.07
C ASP A 63 -14.76 4.86 -41.55
N GLY A 64 -13.97 5.68 -40.87
CA GLY A 64 -13.97 5.82 -39.40
C GLY A 64 -13.51 4.62 -38.57
N VAL A 65 -13.23 3.46 -39.17
CA VAL A 65 -12.74 2.28 -38.44
C VAL A 65 -11.26 2.46 -38.09
N VAL A 66 -10.99 2.70 -36.81
CA VAL A 66 -9.66 2.48 -36.24
C VAL A 66 -9.40 0.97 -36.30
N VAL A 67 -8.66 0.54 -37.32
CA VAL A 67 -8.20 -0.85 -37.42
C VAL A 67 -7.19 -1.07 -36.30
N ASP A 68 -7.54 -1.91 -35.32
CA ASP A 68 -6.60 -2.29 -34.27
C ASP A 68 -5.51 -3.17 -34.89
N VAL A 69 -4.33 -2.59 -35.06
CA VAL A 69 -3.19 -3.26 -35.71
C VAL A 69 -2.48 -4.09 -34.66
N ASP A 70 -2.53 -5.42 -34.79
CA ASP A 70 -1.78 -6.35 -33.92
C ASP A 70 -0.29 -6.01 -33.97
N CYS A 71 0.17 -5.29 -32.94
CA CYS A 71 1.55 -4.83 -32.81
C CYS A 71 2.28 -5.71 -31.80
N ARG A 72 3.36 -6.33 -32.28
CA ARG A 72 4.18 -7.24 -31.48
C ARG A 72 5.62 -6.76 -31.40
N ALA A 73 6.16 -6.76 -30.20
CA ALA A 73 7.54 -6.39 -29.91
C ALA A 73 8.39 -7.63 -29.63
N ARG A 74 9.67 -7.58 -30.01
CA ARG A 74 10.66 -8.60 -29.61
C ARG A 74 11.25 -8.25 -28.25
N ILE A 75 10.62 -8.72 -27.18
CA ILE A 75 11.04 -8.50 -25.80
C ILE A 75 11.72 -9.77 -25.29
N LEU A 76 12.97 -9.66 -24.82
CA LEU A 76 13.80 -10.79 -24.38
C LEU A 76 13.88 -11.94 -25.42
N GLY A 77 13.87 -11.61 -26.71
CA GLY A 77 13.94 -12.59 -27.81
C GLY A 77 12.62 -13.32 -28.11
N ARG A 78 11.52 -13.00 -27.42
CA ARG A 78 10.17 -13.53 -27.70
C ARG A 78 9.29 -12.45 -28.30
N TRP A 79 8.36 -12.84 -29.16
CA TRP A 79 7.30 -11.96 -29.64
C TRP A 79 6.22 -11.84 -28.56
N VAL A 80 5.93 -10.60 -28.15
CA VAL A 80 4.92 -10.25 -27.14
C VAL A 80 4.10 -9.10 -27.68
N SER A 81 2.77 -9.20 -27.60
CA SER A 81 1.86 -8.12 -28.00
C SER A 81 2.00 -6.91 -27.06
N THR A 82 1.95 -5.70 -27.62
CA THR A 82 2.38 -4.48 -26.91
C THR A 82 1.46 -4.09 -25.74
N ASP A 83 0.17 -4.37 -25.89
CA ASP A 83 -0.88 -4.35 -24.86
C ASP A 83 -0.53 -5.24 -23.66
N SER A 84 -0.29 -6.53 -23.93
CA SER A 84 -0.12 -7.61 -22.97
C SER A 84 1.16 -7.45 -22.16
N PHE A 85 2.19 -6.79 -22.73
CA PHE A 85 3.41 -6.47 -22.00
C PHE A 85 3.15 -5.65 -20.73
N SER A 86 2.31 -4.62 -20.81
CA SER A 86 1.97 -3.78 -19.66
C SER A 86 1.28 -4.59 -18.54
N MET A 87 0.37 -5.49 -18.92
CA MET A 87 -0.36 -6.36 -18.01
C MET A 87 0.54 -7.42 -17.37
N TYR A 88 1.46 -8.03 -18.13
CA TYR A 88 2.44 -8.98 -17.58
C TYR A 88 3.37 -8.32 -16.56
N VAL A 89 3.87 -7.11 -16.83
CA VAL A 89 4.71 -6.37 -15.89
C VAL A 89 3.92 -6.00 -14.63
N LYS A 90 2.67 -5.49 -14.77
CA LYS A 90 1.81 -5.13 -13.63
C LYS A 90 1.46 -6.36 -12.77
N SER A 91 1.07 -7.47 -13.38
CA SER A 91 0.76 -8.74 -12.69
C SER A 91 1.99 -9.28 -11.95
N THR A 92 3.16 -9.30 -12.59
CA THR A 92 4.43 -9.71 -11.95
C THR A 92 4.78 -8.79 -10.78
N ALA A 93 4.56 -7.47 -10.92
CA ALA A 93 4.83 -6.49 -9.88
C ALA A 93 3.93 -6.67 -8.65
N VAL A 94 2.63 -6.96 -8.84
CA VAL A 94 1.69 -7.26 -7.75
C VAL A 94 2.04 -8.60 -7.07
N ALA A 95 2.43 -9.62 -7.85
CA ALA A 95 2.88 -10.91 -7.29
C ALA A 95 4.13 -10.76 -6.42
N LEU A 96 5.16 -10.03 -6.91
CA LEU A 96 6.35 -9.72 -6.11
C LEU A 96 6.04 -8.84 -4.89
N GLN A 97 5.09 -7.91 -5.02
CA GLN A 97 4.59 -7.10 -3.90
C GLN A 97 4.00 -7.99 -2.80
N ALA A 98 3.15 -8.97 -3.14
CA ALA A 98 2.57 -9.87 -2.16
C ALA A 98 3.65 -10.66 -1.38
N LEU A 99 4.65 -11.19 -2.09
CA LEU A 99 5.81 -11.86 -1.48
C LEU A 99 6.63 -10.91 -0.59
N GLY A 100 6.80 -9.66 -1.01
CA GLY A 100 7.48 -8.61 -0.25
C GLY A 100 6.75 -8.24 1.04
N ILE A 101 5.44 -8.01 0.97
CA ILE A 101 4.55 -7.70 2.11
C ILE A 101 4.60 -8.84 3.15
N ILE A 102 4.43 -10.09 2.70
CA ILE A 102 4.49 -11.27 3.57
C ILE A 102 5.84 -11.33 4.28
N SER A 103 6.93 -11.11 3.55
CA SER A 103 8.29 -11.21 4.09
C SER A 103 8.57 -10.11 5.13
N ILE A 104 8.19 -8.85 4.84
CA ILE A 104 8.53 -7.70 5.68
C ILE A 104 7.66 -7.55 6.93
N GLY A 105 6.44 -8.10 6.96
CA GLY A 105 5.45 -7.85 8.00
C GLY A 105 5.99 -7.96 9.44
N THR A 106 6.68 -9.07 9.76
CA THR A 106 7.25 -9.27 11.11
C THR A 106 8.34 -8.28 11.50
N LEU A 107 9.00 -7.64 10.53
CA LEU A 107 10.02 -6.63 10.77
C LEU A 107 9.40 -5.23 10.91
N ALA A 108 8.35 -4.96 10.12
CA ALA A 108 7.52 -3.75 10.23
C ALA A 108 6.73 -3.67 11.55
N ASP A 109 6.45 -4.80 12.21
CA ASP A 109 5.88 -4.83 13.56
C ASP A 109 6.77 -4.09 14.58
N SER A 110 8.10 -4.13 14.45
CA SER A 110 9.02 -3.50 15.41
C SER A 110 9.04 -1.97 15.29
N GLY A 111 9.13 -1.27 16.43
CA GLY A 111 9.15 0.20 16.48
C GLY A 111 10.42 0.82 15.87
N TYR A 112 11.54 0.09 15.89
CA TYR A 112 12.81 0.55 15.33
C TYR A 112 12.91 0.32 13.82
N TRP A 113 12.59 -0.89 13.34
CA TRP A 113 12.73 -1.16 11.90
C TRP A 113 11.65 -0.48 11.08
N ARG A 114 10.39 -0.37 11.53
CA ARG A 114 9.32 0.28 10.74
C ARG A 114 9.71 1.65 10.18
N LYS A 115 10.36 2.51 10.98
CA LYS A 115 10.78 3.86 10.59
C LYS A 115 11.91 3.82 9.56
N ARG A 116 12.86 2.90 9.76
CA ARG A 116 14.01 2.70 8.85
C ARG A 116 13.56 2.12 7.53
N LEU A 117 12.73 1.07 7.56
CA LEU A 117 12.16 0.41 6.39
C LEU A 117 11.31 1.38 5.57
N LEU A 118 10.38 2.11 6.22
CA LEU A 118 9.60 3.18 5.59
C LEU A 118 10.51 4.15 4.81
N GLY A 119 11.55 4.66 5.47
CA GLY A 119 12.51 5.57 4.85
C GLY A 119 13.32 4.96 3.72
N THR A 120 13.84 3.74 3.88
CA THR A 120 14.64 3.08 2.83
C THR A 120 13.78 2.71 1.62
N PHE A 121 12.57 2.19 1.82
CA PHE A 121 11.69 1.84 0.70
C PHE A 121 11.13 3.08 0.01
N ALA A 122 10.75 4.13 0.74
CA ALA A 122 10.37 5.40 0.13
C ALA A 122 11.53 6.00 -0.69
N ALA A 123 12.76 5.99 -0.16
CA ALA A 123 13.94 6.47 -0.89
C ALA A 123 14.28 5.62 -2.12
N THR A 124 14.28 4.29 -2.00
CA THR A 124 14.58 3.39 -3.13
C THR A 124 13.49 3.44 -4.21
N GLY A 125 12.21 3.48 -3.81
CA GLY A 125 11.09 3.59 -4.74
C GLY A 125 11.01 4.93 -5.45
N SER A 126 11.20 6.05 -4.73
CA SER A 126 11.26 7.39 -5.34
C SER A 126 12.46 7.56 -6.25
N LEU A 127 13.62 6.99 -5.90
CA LEU A 127 14.80 6.98 -6.77
C LEU A 127 14.59 6.12 -8.02
N ALA A 128 13.96 4.95 -7.89
CA ALA A 128 13.58 4.12 -9.04
C ALA A 128 12.63 4.88 -9.97
N ALA A 129 11.61 5.53 -9.42
CA ALA A 129 10.69 6.37 -10.20
C ALA A 129 11.40 7.58 -10.86
N ALA A 130 12.31 8.25 -10.15
CA ALA A 130 13.12 9.33 -10.71
C ALA A 130 14.07 8.87 -11.82
N LEU A 131 14.47 7.58 -11.84
CA LEU A 131 15.33 7.02 -12.88
C LEU A 131 14.68 7.03 -14.28
N PHE A 132 13.35 7.12 -14.38
CA PHE A 132 12.67 7.35 -15.66
C PHE A 132 13.14 8.65 -16.36
N LEU A 133 13.55 9.68 -15.61
CA LEU A 133 14.11 10.93 -16.16
C LEU A 133 15.46 10.73 -16.85
N ALA A 134 16.20 9.69 -16.47
CA ALA A 134 17.56 9.41 -16.96
C ALA A 134 17.58 8.39 -18.11
N LEU A 135 16.43 7.85 -18.52
CA LEU A 135 16.35 6.94 -19.66
C LEU A 135 16.77 7.67 -20.96
N PRO A 136 17.38 6.98 -21.95
CA PRO A 136 17.48 7.48 -23.33
C PRO A 136 16.11 7.37 -24.03
N GLY A 137 15.94 7.94 -25.23
CA GLY A 137 14.64 7.88 -25.91
C GLY A 137 14.51 8.74 -27.16
N THR A 138 14.96 8.31 -28.37
CA THR A 138 15.90 7.21 -28.68
C THR A 138 15.48 5.79 -28.22
N PRO A 139 14.49 5.16 -28.88
CA PRO A 139 13.99 3.83 -28.52
C PRO A 139 15.03 2.73 -28.79
N HIS A 140 15.28 1.89 -27.79
CA HIS A 140 16.18 0.73 -27.88
C HIS A 140 15.45 -0.53 -27.42
N GLY A 141 15.77 -1.70 -28.01
CA GLY A 141 15.11 -2.97 -27.67
C GLY A 141 15.26 -3.43 -26.20
N TRP A 142 16.27 -2.93 -25.48
CA TRP A 142 16.46 -3.19 -24.05
C TRP A 142 15.66 -2.24 -23.14
N LEU A 143 15.19 -1.10 -23.66
CA LEU A 143 14.61 -0.02 -22.87
C LEU A 143 13.30 -0.40 -22.16
N PRO A 144 12.33 -1.11 -22.79
CA PRO A 144 11.12 -1.55 -22.10
C PRO A 144 11.42 -2.54 -20.97
N VAL A 145 12.45 -3.38 -21.12
CA VAL A 145 12.88 -4.33 -20.08
C VAL A 145 13.42 -3.59 -18.85
N VAL A 146 14.22 -2.54 -19.06
CA VAL A 146 14.71 -1.70 -17.95
C VAL A 146 13.57 -0.93 -17.28
N ALA A 147 12.64 -0.35 -18.05
CA ALA A 147 11.44 0.27 -17.49
C ALA A 147 10.56 -0.70 -16.69
N ALA A 148 10.46 -1.97 -17.12
CA ALA A 148 9.78 -3.02 -16.37
C ALA A 148 10.52 -3.38 -15.07
N LEU A 149 11.85 -3.49 -15.07
CA LEU A 149 12.63 -3.72 -13.85
C LEU A 149 12.51 -2.56 -12.84
N ILE A 150 12.55 -1.32 -13.33
CA ILE A 150 12.31 -0.12 -12.51
C ILE A 150 10.90 -0.15 -11.91
N THR A 151 9.89 -0.49 -12.73
CA THR A 151 8.49 -0.67 -12.31
C THR A 151 8.36 -1.71 -11.19
N LEU A 152 8.98 -2.87 -11.36
CA LEU A 152 8.96 -3.97 -10.38
C LEU A 152 9.53 -3.52 -9.03
N VAL A 153 10.69 -2.84 -9.04
CA VAL A 153 11.31 -2.28 -7.83
C VAL A 153 10.43 -1.20 -7.19
N GLY A 154 9.94 -0.24 -8.00
CA GLY A 154 9.09 0.86 -7.52
C GLY A 154 7.81 0.38 -6.85
N ASN A 155 7.12 -0.59 -7.46
CA ASN A 155 5.88 -1.16 -6.92
C ASN A 155 6.10 -1.92 -5.60
N VAL A 156 7.14 -2.77 -5.52
CA VAL A 156 7.48 -3.50 -4.29
C VAL A 156 7.90 -2.54 -3.17
N CYS A 157 8.69 -1.52 -3.49
CA CYS A 157 9.09 -0.50 -2.52
C CYS A 157 7.89 0.31 -2.02
N TYR A 158 7.00 0.75 -2.92
CA TYR A 158 5.76 1.43 -2.56
C TYR A 158 4.90 0.59 -1.61
N ALA A 159 4.65 -0.67 -1.96
CA ALA A 159 3.86 -1.57 -1.12
C ALA A 159 4.48 -1.82 0.26
N ALA A 160 5.78 -2.08 0.33
CA ALA A 160 6.50 -2.28 1.59
C ALA A 160 6.48 -1.02 2.48
N SER A 161 6.59 0.16 1.87
CA SER A 161 6.53 1.43 2.58
C SER A 161 5.12 1.75 3.12
N ILE A 162 4.05 1.46 2.37
CA ILE A 162 2.66 1.58 2.87
C ILE A 162 2.40 0.64 4.05
N VAL A 163 2.88 -0.60 4.02
CA VAL A 163 2.77 -1.53 5.17
C VAL A 163 3.48 -0.95 6.41
N CYS A 164 4.67 -0.39 6.24
CA CYS A 164 5.39 0.25 7.34
C CYS A 164 4.68 1.51 7.85
N ALA A 165 4.03 2.29 6.98
CA ALA A 165 3.24 3.47 7.35
C ALA A 165 1.97 3.10 8.12
N ASN A 166 1.25 2.05 7.70
CA ASN A 166 0.04 1.58 8.36
C ASN A 166 0.35 0.99 9.75
N ALA A 167 1.53 0.39 9.94
CA ALA A 167 1.97 -0.09 11.25
C ALA A 167 2.04 1.03 12.31
N PHE A 168 2.19 2.31 11.93
CA PHE A 168 2.15 3.45 12.86
C PHE A 168 0.75 3.79 13.37
N LEU A 169 -0.33 3.46 12.65
CA LEU A 169 -1.70 3.88 13.00
C LEU A 169 -2.12 3.47 14.43
N PRO A 170 -1.88 2.24 14.93
CA PRO A 170 -2.18 1.87 16.31
C PRO A 170 -1.28 2.55 17.35
N GLY A 171 -0.10 3.06 16.95
CA GLY A 171 0.76 3.87 17.82
C GLY A 171 0.20 5.27 17.96
N LEU A 172 -0.06 5.93 16.83
CA LEU A 172 -0.62 7.29 16.76
C LEU A 172 -1.99 7.39 17.42
N ALA A 173 -2.85 6.37 17.26
CA ALA A 173 -4.16 6.35 17.89
C ALA A 173 -4.09 6.24 19.44
N ARG A 174 -3.02 5.68 20.00
CA ARG A 174 -2.78 5.63 21.46
C ARG A 174 -2.22 6.95 22.02
N GLU A 175 -1.75 7.85 21.18
CA GLU A 175 -1.31 9.20 21.58
C GLU A 175 -2.49 10.19 21.68
N ASP A 176 -3.69 9.82 21.22
CA ASP A 176 -4.86 10.69 21.30
C ASP A 176 -5.36 10.85 22.76
N PRO A 177 -5.60 12.09 23.24
CA PRO A 177 -6.01 12.34 24.62
C PRO A 177 -7.27 11.58 25.09
N GLN A 178 -8.22 11.28 24.19
CA GLN A 178 -9.43 10.52 24.54
C GLN A 178 -9.12 9.03 24.73
N VAL A 179 -8.16 8.51 23.95
CA VAL A 179 -7.71 7.11 24.03
C VAL A 179 -6.79 6.91 25.24
N VAL A 180 -5.92 7.88 25.56
CA VAL A 180 -5.12 7.88 26.80
C VAL A 180 -6.03 7.88 28.02
N ALA A 181 -7.00 8.80 28.11
CA ALA A 181 -7.93 8.83 29.24
C ALA A 181 -8.72 7.51 29.41
N ALA A 182 -9.21 6.93 28.31
CA ALA A 182 -9.92 5.65 28.36
C ALA A 182 -9.01 4.45 28.71
N ARG A 183 -7.72 4.50 28.37
CA ARG A 183 -6.74 3.51 28.79
C ARG A 183 -6.47 3.63 30.29
N ASP A 184 -6.24 4.84 30.79
CA ASP A 184 -5.96 5.09 32.20
C ASP A 184 -7.17 4.74 33.09
N GLU A 185 -8.40 4.95 32.60
CA GLU A 185 -9.63 4.44 33.21
C GLU A 185 -9.68 2.90 33.26
N ALA A 186 -9.34 2.21 32.16
CA ALA A 186 -9.33 0.76 32.10
C ALA A 186 -8.25 0.14 33.01
N GLU A 187 -7.03 0.67 32.99
CA GLU A 187 -5.94 0.27 33.88
C GLU A 187 -6.28 0.54 35.36
N ALA A 188 -7.11 1.54 35.67
CA ALA A 188 -7.60 1.78 37.03
C ALA A 188 -8.71 0.80 37.45
N ALA A 189 -9.62 0.44 36.53
CA ALA A 189 -10.67 -0.55 36.78
C ALA A 189 -10.09 -1.97 36.97
N GLU A 190 -9.09 -2.35 36.17
CA GLU A 190 -8.36 -3.63 36.28
C GLU A 190 -7.62 -3.73 37.63
N ARG A 191 -6.91 -2.67 38.05
CA ARG A 191 -6.26 -2.63 39.37
C ARG A 191 -7.25 -2.70 40.53
N ALA A 192 -8.40 -2.02 40.44
CA ALA A 192 -9.42 -2.06 41.47
C ALA A 192 -10.09 -3.44 41.58
N HIS A 193 -10.26 -4.15 40.46
CA HIS A 193 -10.69 -5.54 40.42
C HIS A 193 -9.67 -6.47 41.11
N ASP A 194 -8.39 -6.37 40.76
CA ASP A 194 -7.34 -7.22 41.33
C ASP A 194 -7.13 -6.97 42.84
N GLU A 195 -7.23 -5.71 43.29
CA GLU A 195 -7.19 -5.37 44.72
C GLU A 195 -8.42 -5.91 45.48
N GLY A 196 -9.60 -5.91 44.86
CA GLY A 196 -10.82 -6.54 45.41
C GLY A 196 -10.66 -8.04 45.59
N ALA A 197 -10.24 -8.75 44.54
CA ALA A 197 -9.99 -10.19 44.56
C ALA A 197 -8.91 -10.58 45.59
N ALA A 198 -7.84 -9.79 45.71
CA ALA A 198 -6.80 -10.02 46.73
C ALA A 198 -7.28 -9.76 48.17
N GLY A 199 -8.27 -8.88 48.35
CA GLY A 199 -8.93 -8.61 49.63
C GLY A 199 -9.76 -9.80 50.12
N GLU A 200 -10.59 -10.38 49.26
CA GLU A 200 -11.50 -11.48 49.64
C GLU A 200 -10.77 -12.76 50.03
N VAL A 201 -9.65 -13.10 49.36
CA VAL A 201 -8.83 -14.27 49.71
C VAL A 201 -8.37 -14.25 51.18
N ARG A 202 -8.22 -13.07 51.77
CA ARG A 202 -7.77 -12.86 53.15
C ARG A 202 -8.90 -12.89 54.19
N GLU A 203 -10.15 -12.96 53.77
CA GLU A 203 -11.36 -12.94 54.63
C GLU A 203 -12.24 -14.18 54.41
N SER A 204 -11.58 -15.34 54.28
CA SER A 204 -12.18 -16.66 54.03
C SER A 204 -12.57 -17.40 55.32
N VAL A 205 -13.52 -16.83 56.08
CA VAL A 205 -14.10 -17.50 57.28
C VAL A 205 -15.62 -17.72 57.19
N ASP A 206 -16.37 -16.88 56.47
CA ASP A 206 -17.83 -17.00 56.35
C ASP A 206 -18.28 -17.29 54.90
N GLU A 207 -18.17 -18.56 54.50
CA GLU A 207 -18.31 -19.03 53.11
C GLU A 207 -19.78 -19.13 52.63
N GLU A 208 -20.75 -19.28 53.54
CA GLU A 208 -22.16 -19.52 53.20
C GLU A 208 -22.99 -18.24 52.96
N ALA A 209 -22.47 -17.06 53.27
CA ALA A 209 -23.19 -15.79 53.09
C ALA A 209 -22.91 -15.09 51.74
N ARG A 210 -21.75 -15.37 51.11
CA ARG A 210 -21.31 -14.67 49.87
C ARG A 210 -21.99 -15.16 48.58
N ALA A 211 -22.60 -16.35 48.56
CA ALA A 211 -23.22 -16.96 47.37
C ALA A 211 -24.47 -16.22 46.81
N LEU A 212 -24.85 -15.07 47.38
CA LEU A 212 -26.04 -14.29 46.99
C LEU A 212 -25.73 -12.84 46.56
N LEU A 213 -24.46 -12.41 46.55
CA LEU A 213 -24.04 -11.13 46.01
C LEU A 213 -23.32 -11.34 44.66
N PRO A 214 -23.81 -10.79 43.54
CA PRO A 214 -23.16 -10.98 42.25
C PRO A 214 -21.92 -10.08 42.14
N ASP A 215 -20.75 -10.71 42.12
CA ASP A 215 -19.43 -10.09 41.86
C ASP A 215 -19.35 -9.43 40.45
N ALA A 216 -20.35 -9.70 39.61
CA ALA A 216 -20.61 -9.08 38.31
C ALA A 216 -20.59 -7.52 38.30
N SER A 217 -20.56 -6.84 39.45
CA SER A 217 -20.37 -5.39 39.50
C SER A 217 -18.94 -4.93 39.19
N GLY A 218 -17.93 -5.68 39.65
CA GLY A 218 -16.50 -5.41 39.40
C GLY A 218 -16.09 -5.87 38.00
N ASP A 219 -16.34 -7.13 37.69
CA ASP A 219 -16.14 -7.73 36.35
C ASP A 219 -16.72 -6.85 35.25
N ALA A 220 -18.02 -6.56 35.30
CA ALA A 220 -18.67 -5.79 34.25
C ALA A 220 -18.21 -4.33 34.20
N ALA A 221 -17.61 -3.78 35.27
CA ALA A 221 -17.00 -2.45 35.22
C ALA A 221 -15.65 -2.48 34.47
N SER A 222 -14.80 -3.49 34.74
CA SER A 222 -13.55 -3.73 34.01
C SER A 222 -13.82 -4.05 32.53
N GLU A 223 -14.78 -4.92 32.24
CA GLU A 223 -15.21 -5.27 30.88
C GLU A 223 -15.75 -4.05 30.12
N ARG A 224 -16.57 -3.20 30.77
CA ARG A 224 -17.05 -1.94 30.17
C ARG A 224 -15.92 -0.96 29.86
N ALA A 225 -14.93 -0.83 30.75
CA ALA A 225 -13.80 0.09 30.55
C ALA A 225 -12.87 -0.38 29.43
N THR A 226 -12.50 -1.66 29.41
CA THR A 226 -11.70 -2.28 28.35
C THR A 226 -12.40 -2.23 26.99
N THR A 227 -13.71 -2.51 26.93
CA THR A 227 -14.54 -2.35 25.72
C THR A 227 -14.58 -0.90 25.24
N ARG A 228 -14.73 0.08 26.15
CA ARG A 228 -14.70 1.51 25.82
C ARG A 228 -13.35 1.92 25.22
N TYR A 229 -12.24 1.47 25.80
CA TYR A 229 -10.90 1.70 25.26
C TYR A 229 -10.72 1.10 23.86
N ALA A 230 -11.14 -0.15 23.65
CA ALA A 230 -11.05 -0.81 22.33
C ALA A 230 -11.90 -0.10 21.26
N ALA A 231 -13.11 0.33 21.62
CA ALA A 231 -14.00 1.09 20.73
C ALA A 231 -13.42 2.47 20.36
N LEU A 232 -12.83 3.19 21.33
CA LEU A 232 -12.19 4.48 21.07
C LEU A 232 -10.91 4.34 20.24
N LEU A 233 -10.05 3.36 20.55
CA LEU A 233 -8.82 3.09 19.81
C LEU A 233 -9.11 2.78 18.32
N SER A 234 -10.08 1.89 18.05
CA SER A 234 -10.48 1.53 16.69
C SER A 234 -11.14 2.70 15.94
N THR A 235 -12.00 3.48 16.61
CA THR A 235 -12.62 4.68 16.03
C THR A 235 -11.57 5.75 15.68
N THR A 236 -10.64 6.04 16.58
CA THR A 236 -9.56 7.01 16.35
C THR A 236 -8.62 6.53 15.23
N MET A 237 -8.28 5.24 15.20
CA MET A 237 -7.48 4.64 14.12
C MET A 237 -8.17 4.79 12.76
N SER A 238 -9.49 4.55 12.68
CA SER A 238 -10.29 4.72 11.47
C SER A 238 -10.35 6.20 11.02
N ARG A 239 -10.50 7.14 11.97
CA ARG A 239 -10.51 8.58 11.68
C ARG A 239 -9.17 9.11 11.18
N LEU A 240 -8.04 8.65 11.77
CA LEU A 240 -6.71 8.97 11.26
C LEU A 240 -6.52 8.42 9.84
N SER A 241 -6.84 7.14 9.63
CA SER A 241 -6.71 6.47 8.34
C SER A 241 -7.49 7.20 7.24
N SER A 242 -8.80 7.39 7.42
CA SER A 242 -9.66 8.10 6.47
C SER A 242 -9.25 9.55 6.20
N THR A 243 -8.77 10.28 7.22
CA THR A 243 -8.22 11.63 7.04
C THR A 243 -6.93 11.60 6.19
N GLY A 244 -6.06 10.63 6.43
CA GLY A 244 -4.85 10.41 5.63
C GLY A 244 -5.17 10.11 4.16
N THR A 245 -6.10 9.19 3.92
CA THR A 245 -6.58 8.85 2.58
C THR A 245 -7.20 10.06 1.87
N ALA A 246 -7.99 10.88 2.56
CA ALA A 246 -8.57 12.10 1.98
C ALA A 246 -7.51 13.15 1.58
N ILE A 247 -6.49 13.35 2.42
CA ILE A 247 -5.33 14.21 2.12
C ILE A 247 -4.53 13.66 0.93
N GLY A 248 -4.33 12.34 0.90
CA GLY A 248 -3.71 11.63 -0.22
C GLY A 248 -4.45 11.86 -1.54
N PHE A 249 -5.77 11.61 -1.58
CA PHE A 249 -6.57 11.79 -2.78
C PHE A 249 -6.50 13.24 -3.29
N PHE A 250 -6.59 14.23 -2.40
CA PHE A 250 -6.44 15.64 -2.80
C PHE A 250 -5.06 15.90 -3.45
N SER A 251 -3.99 15.31 -2.92
CA SER A 251 -2.65 15.38 -3.51
C SER A 251 -2.57 14.68 -4.88
N GLY A 252 -3.19 13.51 -5.02
CA GLY A 252 -3.26 12.76 -6.28
C GLY A 252 -3.95 13.57 -7.38
N TRP A 253 -5.12 14.15 -7.08
CA TRP A 253 -5.84 15.04 -8.00
C TRP A 253 -5.05 16.31 -8.34
N ALA A 254 -4.45 16.97 -7.35
CA ALA A 254 -3.65 18.18 -7.57
C ALA A 254 -2.42 17.90 -8.45
N MET A 255 -1.71 16.78 -8.21
CA MET A 255 -0.57 16.38 -9.04
C MET A 255 -1.01 15.95 -10.43
N LEU A 256 -2.13 15.24 -10.57
CA LEU A 256 -2.65 14.85 -11.89
C LEU A 256 -2.94 16.09 -12.75
N LEU A 257 -3.59 17.11 -12.18
CA LEU A 257 -3.82 18.40 -12.87
C LEU A 257 -2.51 19.10 -13.26
N LEU A 258 -1.49 19.07 -12.40
CA LEU A 258 -0.17 19.62 -12.71
C LEU A 258 0.52 18.85 -13.86
N LEU A 259 0.39 17.52 -13.89
CA LEU A 259 0.99 16.64 -14.89
C LEU A 259 0.29 16.67 -16.25
N LEU A 260 -0.97 17.11 -16.33
CA LEU A 260 -1.63 17.36 -17.62
C LEU A 260 -0.89 18.42 -18.47
N ILE A 261 -0.24 19.40 -17.83
CA ILE A 261 0.50 20.47 -18.54
C ILE A 261 1.65 19.90 -19.39
N PRO A 262 2.65 19.18 -18.84
CA PRO A 262 3.70 18.58 -19.67
C PRO A 262 3.17 17.52 -20.63
N VAL A 263 2.15 16.73 -20.26
CA VAL A 263 1.59 15.66 -21.11
C VAL A 263 0.93 16.22 -22.38
N THR A 264 0.13 17.29 -22.24
CA THR A 264 -0.50 17.96 -23.39
C THR A 264 0.51 18.72 -24.25
N LEU A 265 1.41 19.50 -23.65
CA LEU A 265 2.47 20.22 -24.38
C LEU A 265 3.46 19.27 -25.08
N GLY A 266 3.73 18.12 -24.48
CA GLY A 266 4.57 17.07 -25.08
C GLY A 266 3.93 16.37 -26.28
N GLY A 267 2.67 16.69 -26.63
CA GLY A 267 1.89 16.02 -27.67
C GLY A 267 1.69 14.53 -27.37
N GLY A 268 1.68 14.16 -26.08
CA GLY A 268 1.76 12.77 -25.63
C GLY A 268 2.90 12.02 -26.32
N LYS A 269 4.17 12.36 -26.03
CA LYS A 269 5.37 11.56 -26.39
C LYS A 269 5.82 10.72 -25.19
N THR A 270 6.54 9.62 -25.42
CA THR A 270 7.08 8.75 -24.36
C THR A 270 7.89 9.54 -23.33
N ARG A 271 8.73 10.49 -23.80
CA ARG A 271 9.46 11.43 -22.93
C ARG A 271 8.59 12.25 -21.97
N SER A 272 7.36 12.56 -22.35
CA SER A 272 6.45 13.31 -21.47
C SER A 272 5.82 12.43 -20.39
N LEU A 273 5.60 11.15 -20.69
CA LEU A 273 5.14 10.16 -19.71
C LEU A 273 6.26 9.80 -18.73
N GLU A 274 7.49 9.61 -19.22
CA GLU A 274 8.70 9.43 -18.39
C GLU A 274 8.94 10.63 -17.47
N LEU A 275 8.75 11.86 -17.97
CA LEU A 275 8.81 13.08 -17.16
C LEU A 275 7.74 13.07 -16.06
N ALA A 276 6.51 12.69 -16.37
CA ALA A 276 5.42 12.60 -15.40
C ALA A 276 5.73 11.55 -14.30
N LEU A 277 6.21 10.36 -14.68
CA LEU A 277 6.66 9.31 -13.75
C LEU A 277 7.79 9.79 -12.84
N GLY A 278 8.78 10.46 -13.41
CA GLY A 278 9.90 11.01 -12.66
C GLY A 278 9.49 12.11 -11.68
N LEU A 279 8.57 12.99 -12.08
CA LEU A 279 8.00 14.01 -11.19
C LEU A 279 7.18 13.40 -10.05
N CYS A 280 6.39 12.35 -10.29
CA CYS A 280 5.74 11.57 -9.21
C CYS A 280 6.77 10.96 -8.25
N GLY A 281 7.87 10.42 -8.78
CA GLY A 281 8.98 9.89 -7.98
C GLY A 281 9.62 10.95 -7.08
N LEU A 282 9.98 12.09 -7.67
CA LEU A 282 10.56 13.23 -6.94
C LEU A 282 9.59 13.78 -5.88
N TRP A 283 8.29 13.90 -6.20
CA TRP A 283 7.26 14.30 -5.25
C TRP A 283 7.21 13.37 -4.04
N TRP A 284 7.09 12.07 -4.29
CA TRP A 284 7.03 11.06 -3.23
C TRP A 284 8.30 11.07 -2.37
N GLY A 285 9.48 11.21 -2.98
CA GLY A 285 10.75 11.34 -2.27
C GLY A 285 10.83 12.57 -1.38
N VAL A 286 10.56 13.76 -1.93
CA VAL A 286 10.63 15.05 -1.22
C VAL A 286 9.64 15.11 -0.06
N PHE A 287 8.36 14.77 -0.29
CA PHE A 287 7.33 14.85 0.75
C PHE A 287 7.38 13.69 1.76
N SER A 288 8.16 12.63 1.50
CA SER A 288 8.49 11.62 2.52
C SER A 288 9.50 12.13 3.56
N ILE A 289 10.32 13.16 3.27
CA ILE A 289 11.36 13.65 4.19
C ILE A 289 10.76 14.18 5.52
N PRO A 290 9.75 15.08 5.53
CA PRO A 290 9.12 15.53 6.77
C PRO A 290 8.53 14.39 7.60
N ALA A 291 7.98 13.36 6.94
CA ALA A 291 7.44 12.18 7.60
C ALA A 291 8.52 11.34 8.28
N ILE A 292 9.60 11.03 7.56
CA ILE A 292 10.72 10.25 8.10
C ILE A 292 11.40 11.01 9.26
N ILE A 293 11.44 12.34 9.24
CA ILE A 293 11.97 13.11 10.37
C ILE A 293 10.99 13.03 11.56
N GLY A 294 9.71 13.38 11.35
CA GLY A 294 8.73 13.57 12.42
C GLY A 294 8.02 12.33 12.99
N LEU A 295 8.11 11.16 12.35
CA LEU A 295 7.52 9.92 12.89
C LEU A 295 8.30 9.38 14.10
N PRO A 296 7.64 8.76 15.10
CA PRO A 296 8.32 8.21 16.27
C PRO A 296 9.28 7.08 15.89
N GLY A 297 10.44 7.02 16.54
CA GLY A 297 11.44 5.97 16.34
C GLY A 297 11.56 5.08 17.57
N GLY A 298 11.52 3.76 17.39
CA GLY A 298 11.81 2.81 18.47
C GLY A 298 13.28 2.80 18.89
N ARG A 299 13.55 2.33 20.12
CA ARG A 299 14.91 2.10 20.63
C ARG A 299 15.65 1.09 19.75
N LYS A 300 16.95 1.28 19.52
CA LYS A 300 17.77 0.40 18.67
C LYS A 300 17.56 -1.08 19.03
N GLU A 301 17.16 -1.86 18.03
CA GLU A 301 16.81 -3.28 18.15
C GLU A 301 17.45 -4.03 16.97
N ASP A 302 18.15 -5.13 17.25
CA ASP A 302 18.78 -5.93 16.20
C ASP A 302 17.71 -6.70 15.40
N ALA A 303 18.00 -7.00 14.13
CA ALA A 303 17.05 -7.72 13.30
C ALA A 303 16.84 -9.14 13.86
N PRO A 304 15.60 -9.58 14.15
CA PRO A 304 15.37 -10.87 14.77
C PRO A 304 15.89 -12.03 13.91
N HIS A 305 16.66 -12.94 14.53
CA HIS A 305 17.19 -14.12 13.85
C HIS A 305 16.05 -14.93 13.19
N HIS A 306 16.25 -15.25 11.91
CA HIS A 306 15.26 -15.93 11.05
C HIS A 306 13.92 -15.19 10.88
N TRP A 307 13.89 -13.85 10.91
CA TRP A 307 12.69 -13.03 10.65
C TRP A 307 11.88 -13.51 9.44
N LEU A 308 12.53 -13.77 8.30
CA LEU A 308 11.87 -14.28 7.09
C LEU A 308 11.14 -15.61 7.33
N ARG A 309 11.78 -16.57 8.00
CA ARG A 309 11.14 -17.85 8.36
C ARG A 309 9.95 -17.65 9.30
N ARG A 310 10.04 -16.70 10.25
CA ARG A 310 8.92 -16.37 11.15
C ARG A 310 7.75 -15.74 10.41
N ALA A 311 8.02 -14.86 9.44
CA ALA A 311 6.99 -14.21 8.63
C ALA A 311 6.20 -15.22 7.80
N TRP A 312 6.91 -16.09 7.08
CA TRP A 312 6.30 -17.17 6.30
C TRP A 312 5.63 -18.23 7.20
N ALA A 313 6.17 -18.54 8.38
CA ALA A 313 5.53 -19.43 9.33
C ALA A 313 4.24 -18.85 9.95
N ARG A 314 4.18 -17.52 10.19
CA ARG A 314 2.97 -16.84 10.68
C ARG A 314 1.85 -16.92 9.63
N VAL A 315 2.15 -16.61 8.37
CA VAL A 315 1.18 -16.73 7.26
C VAL A 315 0.76 -18.19 7.04
N GLY A 316 1.71 -19.13 7.05
CA GLY A 316 1.40 -20.57 6.98
C GLY A 316 0.62 -21.10 8.19
N GLY A 317 0.63 -20.39 9.32
CA GLY A 317 -0.24 -20.62 10.47
C GLY A 317 -1.67 -20.13 10.21
N MET A 318 -1.82 -18.89 9.74
CA MET A 318 -3.12 -18.26 9.44
C MET A 318 -3.92 -18.97 8.33
N VAL A 319 -3.24 -19.62 7.38
CA VAL A 319 -3.87 -20.40 6.30
C VAL A 319 -4.25 -21.83 6.76
N ARG A 320 -4.07 -22.18 8.04
CA ARG A 320 -4.48 -23.50 8.55
C ARG A 320 -6.01 -23.63 8.58
N PRO A 321 -6.57 -24.80 8.20
CA PRO A 321 -8.01 -25.02 8.21
C PRO A 321 -8.72 -24.89 9.57
N SER A 322 -7.98 -24.82 10.68
CA SER A 322 -8.52 -24.46 12.00
C SER A 322 -8.91 -22.98 12.06
N GLU A 323 -7.97 -22.09 11.79
CA GLU A 323 -8.15 -20.62 11.79
C GLU A 323 -9.21 -20.18 10.77
N MET A 324 -9.22 -20.83 9.59
CA MET A 324 -10.21 -20.53 8.54
C MET A 324 -11.66 -20.81 8.97
N ARG A 325 -11.89 -21.66 9.99
CA ARG A 325 -13.21 -21.94 10.56
C ARG A 325 -13.63 -20.94 11.63
N GLU A 326 -12.69 -20.22 12.23
CA GLU A 326 -12.99 -19.17 13.23
C GLU A 326 -13.38 -17.84 12.55
N LEU A 327 -12.92 -17.60 11.31
CA LEU A 327 -13.19 -16.38 10.55
C LEU A 327 -13.89 -16.64 9.19
N PRO A 328 -15.05 -17.33 9.15
CA PRO A 328 -15.69 -17.74 7.90
C PRO A 328 -16.14 -16.55 7.03
N ASN A 329 -16.58 -15.45 7.65
CA ASN A 329 -16.99 -14.24 6.94
C ASN A 329 -15.82 -13.56 6.21
N LEU A 330 -14.62 -13.57 6.80
CA LEU A 330 -13.41 -13.00 6.17
C LEU A 330 -12.99 -13.81 4.94
N PHE A 331 -12.97 -15.14 5.05
CA PHE A 331 -12.66 -16.01 3.91
C PHE A 331 -13.72 -15.95 2.81
N THR A 332 -15.01 -15.85 3.18
CA THR A 332 -16.10 -15.68 2.20
C THR A 332 -15.98 -14.35 1.48
N TYR A 333 -15.67 -13.25 2.19
CA TYR A 333 -15.41 -11.94 1.59
C TYR A 333 -14.20 -11.96 0.64
N LEU A 334 -13.07 -12.55 1.05
CA LEU A 334 -11.88 -12.67 0.22
C LEU A 334 -12.14 -13.51 -1.04
N LEU A 335 -12.85 -14.63 -0.91
CA LEU A 335 -13.24 -15.48 -2.04
C LEU A 335 -14.16 -14.73 -3.01
N ALA A 336 -15.19 -14.05 -2.49
CA ALA A 336 -16.10 -13.23 -3.29
C ALA A 336 -15.36 -12.07 -3.99
N TRP A 337 -14.39 -11.44 -3.33
CA TRP A 337 -13.57 -10.38 -3.92
C TRP A 337 -12.66 -10.88 -5.05
N VAL A 338 -12.09 -12.08 -4.92
CA VAL A 338 -11.35 -12.74 -6.00
C VAL A 338 -12.27 -13.03 -7.19
N PHE A 339 -13.47 -13.57 -6.96
CA PHE A 339 -14.44 -13.80 -8.05
C PHE A 339 -14.97 -12.51 -8.68
N LEU A 340 -15.14 -11.43 -7.92
CA LEU A 340 -15.51 -10.12 -8.44
C LEU A 340 -14.39 -9.57 -9.35
N SER A 341 -13.14 -9.73 -8.93
CA SER A 341 -11.96 -9.27 -9.68
C SER A 341 -11.65 -10.12 -10.93
N ASP A 342 -12.07 -11.38 -10.99
CA ASP A 342 -12.06 -12.22 -12.21
C ASP A 342 -13.30 -11.98 -13.10
N GLY A 343 -14.41 -11.55 -12.50
CA GLY A 343 -15.69 -11.33 -13.18
C GLY A 343 -15.64 -10.24 -14.25
N GLU A 344 -14.90 -9.16 -14.01
CA GLU A 344 -14.69 -8.06 -14.96
C GLU A 344 -13.97 -8.49 -16.25
N LEU A 345 -13.36 -9.68 -16.31
CA LEU A 345 -12.68 -10.22 -17.51
C LEU A 345 -13.58 -11.01 -18.46
N LYS A 346 -14.90 -11.10 -18.23
CA LYS A 346 -15.81 -11.97 -18.99
C LYS A 346 -16.97 -11.30 -19.73
N GLU A 347 -17.13 -9.98 -19.63
CA GLU A 347 -18.24 -9.28 -20.32
C GLU A 347 -17.93 -8.85 -21.78
N ASP A 348 -16.69 -9.01 -22.26
CA ASP A 348 -16.35 -8.87 -23.69
C ASP A 348 -16.41 -10.23 -24.43
N LYS A 349 -17.62 -10.64 -24.84
CA LYS A 349 -17.85 -11.74 -25.80
C LYS A 349 -19.09 -11.56 -26.68
#